data_AF-A0A1M3FVN1-F1
#
_entry.id   AF-A0A1M3FVN1-F1
#
_cell.length_a   1.000
_cell.length_b   1.000
_cell.length_c   1.000
_cell.angle_alpha   90.00
_cell.angle_beta   90.00
_cell.angle_gamma   90.00
#
_symmetry.space_group_name_H-M   'P 1'
#
loop_
_entity.id
_entity.type
_entity.pdbx_description
1 polymer ?
#
loop_
_entity_poly.entity_id
_entity_poly.type
_entity_poly.pdbx_seq_one_letter_code
_entity_poly.pdbx_strand_id
1 'polypeptide(L)'
;MISFNLKSSLAIGVICFVLGCCITFLLFGGCNDDALNENLVKPEVLQQKADSIEACYQIKITELTNKNQQLQTELSATKVQLNAIKAKTKTKAATIKKMIAPQGYPAKELLKKIDPASVVMDSSLSPCDSLVQEVSGYIQDNELKDSLYELQIALQDNIIAGKDSIIAIKTSQYNELSTVFDQSIKQQEILFSENKSLRKQVKRQKRKGRLLALGTAILSGLATHYLTQ
;
A
#
# COMPACT_ATOMS: atom_id res chain seq x y z
N MET A 1 -55.61 75.77 -1.35
CA MET A 1 -56.73 74.80 -1.44
C MET A 1 -56.46 73.93 -2.66
N ILE A 2 -55.69 72.85 -2.49
CA ILE A 2 -55.38 71.91 -3.58
C ILE A 2 -56.39 70.79 -3.44
N SER A 3 -57.45 70.82 -4.23
CA SER A 3 -58.39 69.71 -4.36
C SER A 3 -57.67 68.57 -5.06
N PHE A 4 -56.91 67.77 -4.30
CA PHE A 4 -56.42 66.50 -4.79
C PHE A 4 -57.64 65.66 -5.16
N ASN A 5 -57.83 65.45 -6.46
CA ASN A 5 -58.85 64.55 -6.97
C ASN A 5 -58.66 63.21 -6.26
N LEU A 6 -59.63 62.83 -5.42
CA LEU A 6 -59.59 61.64 -4.57
C LEU A 6 -59.21 60.37 -5.36
N LYS A 7 -59.61 60.34 -6.64
CA LYS A 7 -59.28 59.29 -7.61
C LYS A 7 -57.78 59.18 -7.91
N SER A 8 -57.06 60.31 -7.99
CA SER A 8 -55.63 60.35 -8.28
C SER A 8 -54.80 59.92 -7.06
N SER A 9 -55.17 60.37 -5.86
CA SER A 9 -54.50 59.92 -4.61
C SER A 9 -54.70 58.42 -4.36
N LEU A 10 -55.90 57.89 -4.63
CA LEU A 10 -56.20 56.47 -4.48
C LEU A 10 -55.46 55.61 -5.52
N ALA A 11 -55.34 56.08 -6.76
CA ALA A 11 -54.56 55.39 -7.80
C ALA A 11 -53.06 55.31 -7.46
N ILE A 12 -52.46 56.39 -6.96
CA ILE A 12 -51.05 56.41 -6.55
C ILE A 12 -50.82 55.44 -5.37
N GLY A 13 -51.74 55.41 -4.39
CA GLY A 13 -51.66 54.48 -3.26
C GLY A 13 -51.67 53.01 -3.68
N VAL A 14 -52.51 52.64 -4.65
CA VAL A 14 -52.59 51.26 -5.18
C VAL A 14 -51.31 50.89 -5.92
N ILE A 15 -50.74 51.79 -6.73
CA ILE A 15 -49.49 51.53 -7.46
C ILE A 15 -48.32 51.33 -6.48
N CYS A 16 -48.20 52.19 -5.45
CA CYS A 16 -47.16 52.05 -4.43
C CYS A 16 -47.31 50.75 -3.61
N PHE A 17 -48.54 50.32 -3.31
CA PHE A 17 -48.79 49.06 -2.60
C PHE A 17 -48.41 47.83 -3.44
N VAL A 18 -48.76 47.82 -4.73
CA VAL A 18 -48.40 46.73 -5.64
C VAL A 18 -46.88 46.66 -5.83
N LEU A 19 -46.21 47.80 -6.02
CA LEU A 19 -44.74 47.87 -6.11
C LEU A 19 -44.07 47.43 -4.80
N GLY A 20 -44.58 47.85 -3.64
CA GLY A 20 -44.08 47.44 -2.33
C GLY A 20 -44.17 45.93 -2.11
N CYS A 21 -45.33 45.32 -2.41
CA CYS A 21 -45.54 43.87 -2.34
C CYS A 21 -44.64 43.10 -3.32
N CYS A 22 -44.39 43.64 -4.53
CA CYS A 22 -43.46 43.03 -5.47
C CYS A 22 -42.01 43.04 -4.95
N ILE A 23 -41.56 44.15 -4.35
CA ILE A 23 -40.21 44.28 -3.78
C ILE A 23 -40.02 43.31 -2.61
N THR A 24 -41.01 43.18 -1.72
CA THR A 24 -40.92 42.25 -0.58
C THR A 24 -40.93 40.78 -1.01
N PHE A 25 -41.73 40.40 -2.02
CA PHE A 25 -41.69 39.04 -2.57
C PHE A 25 -40.37 38.70 -3.27
N LEU A 26 -39.71 39.70 -3.88
CA LEU A 26 -38.40 39.51 -4.51
C LEU A 26 -37.26 39.38 -3.50
N LEU A 27 -37.32 40.13 -2.40
CA LEU A 27 -36.26 40.13 -1.38
C LEU A 27 -36.39 38.98 -0.36
N PHE A 28 -37.61 38.56 0.00
CA PHE A 28 -37.80 37.53 1.04
C PHE A 28 -38.10 36.13 0.51
N GLY A 29 -38.39 35.95 -0.79
CA GLY A 29 -38.70 34.63 -1.37
C GLY A 29 -37.51 33.77 -1.79
N GLY A 30 -36.29 34.14 -1.39
CA GLY A 30 -35.05 33.73 -2.08
C GLY A 30 -33.95 33.05 -1.26
N CYS A 31 -34.04 32.92 0.07
CA CYS A 31 -32.97 32.34 0.88
C CYS A 31 -33.48 31.19 1.77
N ASN A 32 -33.55 29.99 1.20
CA ASN A 32 -33.39 28.75 1.96
C ASN A 32 -32.06 28.14 1.51
N ASP A 33 -30.97 28.71 1.99
CA ASP A 33 -29.63 28.13 1.87
C ASP A 33 -29.31 27.39 3.17
N ASP A 34 -29.97 26.24 3.36
CA ASP A 34 -29.32 25.15 4.10
C ASP A 34 -28.48 24.38 3.07
N ALA A 35 -27.40 25.03 2.61
CA ALA A 35 -26.30 24.32 1.98
C ALA A 35 -25.63 23.52 3.11
N LEU A 36 -26.00 22.24 3.19
CA LEU A 36 -25.29 21.21 3.93
C LEU A 36 -23.80 21.31 3.59
N ASN A 37 -23.04 22.01 4.43
CA ASN A 37 -21.59 21.97 4.45
C ASN A 37 -21.16 20.60 5.02
N GLU A 38 -21.45 19.53 4.29
CA GLU A 38 -20.96 18.21 4.63
C GLU A 38 -19.53 18.09 4.10
N ASN A 39 -18.56 18.52 4.91
CA ASN A 39 -17.10 18.32 4.79
C ASN A 39 -16.58 17.79 3.43
N LEU A 40 -16.73 18.56 2.35
CA LEU A 40 -16.08 18.24 1.08
C LEU A 40 -14.57 18.44 1.26
N VAL A 41 -13.81 17.34 1.30
CA VAL A 41 -12.36 17.40 1.24
C VAL A 41 -11.97 17.76 -0.19
N LYS A 42 -11.09 18.76 -0.35
CA LYS A 42 -10.65 19.19 -1.68
C LYS A 42 -9.95 18.03 -2.41
N PRO A 43 -10.16 17.87 -3.72
CA PRO A 43 -9.51 16.82 -4.51
C PRO A 43 -7.98 16.90 -4.45
N GLU A 44 -7.42 18.12 -4.35
CA GLU A 44 -5.97 18.34 -4.16
C GLU A 44 -5.43 17.69 -2.88
N VAL A 45 -6.22 17.66 -1.80
CA VAL A 45 -5.82 17.06 -0.51
C VAL A 45 -5.87 15.54 -0.60
N LEU A 46 -6.83 14.97 -1.33
CA LEU A 46 -6.89 13.52 -1.58
C LEU A 46 -5.74 13.06 -2.50
N GLN A 47 -5.40 13.87 -3.50
CA GLN A 47 -4.26 13.60 -4.38
C GLN A 47 -2.94 13.66 -3.61
N GLN A 48 -2.70 14.70 -2.81
CA GLN A 48 -1.52 14.78 -1.95
C GLN A 48 -1.41 13.59 -0.98
N LYS A 49 -2.54 13.13 -0.44
CA LYS A 49 -2.56 11.92 0.39
C LYS A 49 -2.16 10.69 -0.40
N ALA A 50 -2.72 10.47 -1.58
CA ALA A 50 -2.35 9.35 -2.45
C ALA A 50 -0.85 9.38 -2.82
N ASP A 51 -0.34 10.54 -3.23
CA ASP A 51 1.07 10.75 -3.57
C ASP A 51 1.99 10.48 -2.37
N SER A 52 1.59 10.91 -1.16
CA SER A 52 2.35 10.66 0.07
C SER A 52 2.38 9.19 0.46
N ILE A 53 1.26 8.47 0.27
CA ILE A 53 1.15 7.02 0.52
C ILE A 53 2.04 6.27 -0.47
N GLU A 54 2.02 6.66 -1.75
CA GLU A 54 2.88 6.07 -2.77
C GLU A 54 4.37 6.33 -2.48
N ALA A 55 4.76 7.55 -2.16
CA ALA A 55 6.15 7.88 -1.83
C ALA A 55 6.67 7.08 -0.62
N CYS A 56 5.88 7.00 0.46
CA CYS A 56 6.22 6.22 1.65
C CYS A 56 6.37 4.73 1.33
N TYR A 57 5.48 4.18 0.51
CA TYR A 57 5.54 2.80 0.06
C TYR A 57 6.78 2.51 -0.78
N GLN A 58 7.12 3.38 -1.74
CA GLN A 58 8.28 3.19 -2.61
C GLN A 58 9.59 3.14 -1.81
N ILE A 59 9.73 3.99 -0.79
CA ILE A 59 10.89 3.98 0.12
C ILE A 59 10.99 2.63 0.84
N LYS A 60 9.90 2.16 1.47
CA LYS A 60 9.88 0.90 2.23
C LYS A 60 10.13 -0.32 1.35
N ILE A 61 9.55 -0.36 0.15
CA ILE A 61 9.78 -1.44 -0.81
C ILE A 61 11.24 -1.47 -1.26
N THR A 62 11.81 -0.31 -1.58
CA THR A 62 13.20 -0.23 -2.04
C THR A 62 14.15 -0.73 -0.95
N GLU A 63 13.93 -0.32 0.30
CA GLU A 63 14.71 -0.78 1.46
C GLU A 63 14.63 -2.30 1.64
N LEU A 64 13.42 -2.87 1.67
CA LEU A 64 13.22 -4.31 1.84
C LEU A 64 13.74 -5.11 0.64
N THR A 65 13.64 -4.57 -0.56
CA THR A 65 14.18 -5.21 -1.77
C THR A 65 15.71 -5.26 -1.73
N ASN A 66 16.35 -4.15 -1.34
CA ASN A 66 17.81 -4.10 -1.16
C ASN A 66 18.28 -5.09 -0.09
N LYS A 67 17.58 -5.15 1.05
CA LYS A 67 17.89 -6.11 2.12
C LYS A 67 17.74 -7.56 1.66
N ASN A 68 16.66 -7.88 0.93
CA ASN A 68 16.48 -9.21 0.35
C ASN A 68 17.56 -9.56 -0.67
N GLN A 69 18.01 -8.59 -1.48
CA GLN A 69 19.10 -8.81 -2.44
C GLN A 69 20.44 -9.07 -1.74
N GLN A 70 20.73 -8.35 -0.65
CA GLN A 70 21.90 -8.61 0.19
C GLN A 70 21.86 -10.02 0.78
N LEU A 71 20.74 -10.40 1.42
CA LEU A 71 20.55 -11.74 1.97
C LEU A 71 20.67 -12.84 0.89
N GLN A 72 20.16 -12.60 -0.31
CA GLN A 72 20.29 -13.54 -1.43
C GLN A 72 21.75 -13.75 -1.83
N THR A 73 22.55 -12.68 -1.79
CA THR A 73 23.98 -12.70 -2.08
C THR A 73 24.74 -13.46 -0.99
N GLU A 74 24.47 -13.20 0.29
CA GLU A 74 25.02 -13.94 1.42
C GLU A 74 24.67 -15.43 1.39
N LEU A 75 23.42 -15.76 1.03
CA LEU A 75 22.97 -17.14 0.87
C LEU A 75 23.73 -17.85 -0.26
N SER A 76 23.99 -17.17 -1.38
CA SER A 76 24.80 -17.72 -2.47
C SER A 76 26.23 -18.00 -2.04
N ALA A 77 26.85 -17.09 -1.29
CA ALA A 77 28.21 -17.24 -0.77
C ALA A 77 28.28 -18.41 0.23
N THR A 78 27.30 -18.51 1.13
CA THR A 78 27.18 -19.60 2.10
C THR A 78 27.02 -20.95 1.40
N LYS A 79 26.23 -21.04 0.31
CA LYS A 79 26.12 -22.26 -0.50
C LYS A 79 27.45 -22.67 -1.13
N VAL A 80 28.24 -21.71 -1.62
CA VAL A 80 29.57 -21.99 -2.17
C VAL A 80 30.50 -22.55 -1.09
N GLN A 81 30.52 -21.93 0.09
CA GLN A 81 31.30 -22.41 1.23
C GLN A 81 30.87 -23.82 1.66
N LEU A 82 29.57 -24.06 1.77
CA LEU A 82 29.00 -25.36 2.14
C LEU A 82 29.37 -26.46 1.13
N ASN A 83 29.35 -26.16 -0.17
CA ASN A 83 29.80 -27.09 -1.19
C ASN A 83 31.29 -27.39 -1.11
N ALA A 84 32.12 -26.37 -0.82
CA ALA A 84 33.56 -26.56 -0.62
C ALA A 84 33.85 -27.44 0.62
N ILE A 85 33.17 -27.20 1.73
CA ILE A 85 33.31 -28.03 2.94
C ILE A 85 32.81 -29.46 2.67
N LYS A 86 31.66 -29.65 2.03
CA LYS A 86 31.17 -30.99 1.64
C LYS A 86 32.19 -31.77 0.80
N ALA A 87 32.85 -31.11 -0.13
CA ALA A 87 33.90 -31.74 -0.93
C ALA A 87 35.07 -32.18 -0.04
N LYS A 88 35.55 -31.32 0.87
CA LYS A 88 36.62 -31.63 1.84
C LYS A 88 36.24 -32.78 2.78
N THR A 89 35.03 -32.74 3.36
CA THR A 89 34.52 -33.81 4.23
C THR A 89 34.45 -35.14 3.48
N LYS A 90 34.03 -35.14 2.21
CA LYS A 90 33.98 -36.34 1.36
C LYS A 90 35.38 -36.88 1.05
N THR A 91 36.36 -36.01 0.77
CA THR A 91 37.74 -36.45 0.54
C THR A 91 38.36 -37.04 1.80
N LYS A 92 38.21 -36.39 2.96
CA LYS A 92 38.70 -36.90 4.25
C LYS A 92 38.04 -38.24 4.61
N ALA A 93 36.73 -38.38 4.42
CA ALA A 93 36.04 -39.66 4.62
C ALA A 93 36.59 -40.78 3.71
N ALA A 94 36.90 -40.47 2.46
CA ALA A 94 37.51 -41.44 1.54
C ALA A 94 38.94 -41.81 1.97
N THR A 95 39.73 -40.85 2.46
CA THR A 95 41.07 -41.08 3.01
C THR A 95 41.02 -41.96 4.25
N ILE A 96 40.15 -41.63 5.22
CA ILE A 96 39.91 -42.45 6.43
C ILE A 96 39.50 -43.87 6.02
N LYS A 97 38.56 -44.02 5.08
CA LYS A 97 38.15 -45.34 4.59
C LYS A 97 39.30 -46.11 3.95
N LYS A 98 40.22 -45.46 3.23
CA LYS A 98 41.41 -46.10 2.67
C LYS A 98 42.44 -46.49 3.74
N MET A 99 42.58 -45.70 4.81
CA MET A 99 43.48 -45.98 5.93
C MET A 99 42.98 -47.14 6.80
N ILE A 100 41.65 -47.26 6.98
CA ILE A 100 41.02 -48.35 7.74
C ILE A 100 40.82 -49.61 6.88
N ALA A 101 40.65 -49.45 5.56
CA ALA A 101 40.47 -50.61 4.68
C ALA A 101 41.78 -51.42 4.60
N PRO A 102 41.74 -52.74 4.88
CA PRO A 102 42.92 -53.57 4.77
C PRO A 102 43.43 -53.58 3.32
N GLN A 103 44.67 -53.11 3.12
CA GLN A 103 45.35 -53.26 1.83
C GLN A 103 45.92 -54.67 1.72
N GLY A 104 45.46 -55.41 0.71
CA GLY A 104 45.96 -56.74 0.37
C GLY A 104 45.20 -57.92 0.98
N TYR A 105 45.28 -59.05 0.29
CA TYR A 105 44.95 -60.40 0.76
C TYR A 105 46.22 -60.89 1.49
N PRO A 106 46.28 -60.89 2.84
CA PRO A 106 45.45 -61.75 3.71
C PRO A 106 44.80 -61.03 4.91
N ALA A 107 44.80 -59.69 4.99
CA ALA A 107 44.27 -58.98 6.15
C ALA A 107 42.73 -59.10 6.30
N LYS A 108 42.01 -59.40 5.22
CA LYS A 108 40.58 -59.79 5.27
C LYS A 108 40.34 -61.18 5.88
N GLU A 109 41.33 -62.07 5.82
CA GLU A 109 41.26 -63.42 6.42
C GLU A 109 41.72 -63.40 7.89
N LEU A 110 42.60 -62.47 8.27
CA LEU A 110 43.01 -62.26 9.67
C LEU A 110 41.85 -61.82 10.59
N LEU A 111 40.80 -61.19 10.06
CA LEU A 111 39.58 -60.89 10.83
C LEU A 111 38.70 -62.14 11.07
N LYS A 112 38.96 -63.26 10.39
CA LYS A 112 38.13 -64.47 10.48
C LYS A 112 38.68 -65.55 11.42
N LYS A 113 39.95 -65.50 11.83
CA LYS A 113 40.53 -66.39 12.87
C LYS A 113 41.74 -65.74 13.52
N ILE A 114 41.61 -65.27 14.75
CA ILE A 114 42.76 -65.06 15.65
C ILE A 114 42.46 -65.87 16.92
N ASP A 115 43.21 -66.96 17.10
CA ASP A 115 43.38 -67.57 18.41
C ASP A 115 44.16 -66.58 19.29
N PRO A 116 43.74 -66.32 20.55
CA PRO A 116 44.32 -65.27 21.40
C PRO A 116 45.77 -65.52 21.86
N ALA A 117 46.43 -66.59 21.39
CA ALA A 117 47.72 -67.04 21.87
C ALA A 117 48.94 -66.64 21.00
N SER A 118 48.75 -66.02 19.82
CA SER A 118 49.85 -65.77 18.87
C SER A 118 50.04 -64.31 18.46
N VAL A 119 49.44 -63.35 19.17
CA VAL A 119 49.67 -61.92 18.89
C VAL A 119 50.98 -61.49 19.54
N VAL A 120 52.10 -61.70 18.83
CA VAL A 120 53.29 -60.90 19.04
C VAL A 120 52.93 -59.47 18.59
N MET A 121 52.71 -58.59 19.56
CA MET A 121 52.57 -57.15 19.35
C MET A 121 53.90 -56.64 18.78
N ASP A 122 54.01 -56.66 17.46
CA ASP A 122 55.12 -56.04 16.77
C ASP A 122 54.98 -54.52 16.97
N SER A 123 55.86 -53.96 17.79
CA SER A 123 56.00 -52.53 18.12
C SER A 123 56.37 -51.64 16.92
N SER A 124 56.20 -52.16 15.69
CA SER A 124 56.41 -51.51 14.40
C SER A 124 55.13 -50.82 13.86
N LEU A 125 54.06 -50.73 14.67
CA LEU A 125 52.85 -49.97 14.36
C LEU A 125 53.16 -48.48 14.15
N SER A 126 53.45 -48.16 12.90
CA SER A 126 53.45 -46.84 12.27
C SER A 126 52.26 -46.00 12.79
N PRO A 127 52.48 -44.70 13.07
CA PRO A 127 51.70 -43.97 14.05
C PRO A 127 50.22 -43.86 13.67
N CYS A 128 49.36 -44.44 14.51
CA CYS A 128 47.92 -44.18 14.53
C CYS A 128 47.58 -42.68 14.64
N ASP A 129 48.55 -41.84 14.99
CA ASP A 129 48.45 -40.38 15.04
C ASP A 129 47.96 -39.77 13.73
N SER A 130 48.31 -40.34 12.57
CA SER A 130 47.86 -39.82 11.27
C SER A 130 46.36 -40.07 11.04
N LEU A 131 45.83 -41.21 11.49
CA LEU A 131 44.39 -41.49 11.46
C LEU A 131 43.64 -40.62 12.47
N VAL A 132 44.19 -40.44 13.68
CA VAL A 132 43.62 -39.55 14.70
C VAL A 132 43.56 -38.11 14.19
N GLN A 133 44.60 -37.64 13.49
CA GLN A 133 44.63 -36.32 12.87
C GLN A 133 43.58 -36.17 11.75
N GLU A 134 43.42 -37.17 10.89
CA GLU A 134 42.45 -37.11 9.80
C GLU A 134 40.99 -37.20 10.31
N VAL A 135 40.75 -38.03 11.34
CA VAL A 135 39.43 -38.16 11.99
C VAL A 135 39.07 -36.88 12.77
N SER A 136 40.00 -36.31 13.54
CA SER A 136 39.76 -35.03 14.22
C SER A 136 39.50 -33.90 13.22
N GLY A 137 40.27 -33.85 12.12
CA GLY A 137 40.01 -32.92 11.02
C GLY A 137 38.69 -33.17 10.29
N TYR A 138 38.19 -34.40 10.22
CA TYR A 138 36.87 -34.73 9.67
C TYR A 138 35.74 -34.25 10.60
N ILE A 139 35.89 -34.43 11.92
CA ILE A 139 34.92 -33.97 12.91
C ILE A 139 34.79 -32.44 12.86
N GLN A 140 35.91 -31.72 12.84
CA GLN A 140 35.91 -30.25 12.71
C GLN A 140 35.23 -29.76 11.43
N ASP A 141 35.54 -30.39 10.28
CA ASP A 141 34.86 -30.04 9.02
C ASP A 141 33.36 -30.35 9.07
N ASN A 142 32.95 -31.37 9.82
CA ASN A 142 31.55 -31.74 9.98
C ASN A 142 30.80 -30.75 10.88
N GLU A 143 31.40 -30.30 11.98
CA GLU A 143 30.86 -29.23 12.84
C GLU A 143 30.70 -27.93 12.06
N LEU A 144 31.71 -27.55 11.26
CA LEU A 144 31.63 -26.38 10.38
C LEU A 144 30.52 -26.53 9.32
N LYS A 145 30.35 -27.73 8.75
CA LYS A 145 29.28 -28.01 7.80
C LYS A 145 27.91 -27.84 8.44
N ASP A 146 27.73 -28.34 9.66
CA ASP A 146 26.45 -28.23 10.39
C ASP A 146 26.15 -26.76 10.75
N SER A 147 27.15 -26.00 11.19
CA SER A 147 27.02 -24.54 11.40
C SER A 147 26.64 -23.78 10.11
N LEU A 148 27.22 -24.14 8.96
CA LEU A 148 26.86 -23.54 7.67
C LEU A 148 25.43 -23.90 7.23
N TYR A 149 24.92 -25.07 7.60
CA TYR A 149 23.52 -25.43 7.37
C TYR A 149 22.57 -24.58 8.22
N GLU A 150 22.87 -24.40 9.51
CA GLU A 150 22.10 -23.52 10.38
C GLU A 150 22.08 -22.08 9.85
N LEU A 151 23.24 -21.56 9.42
CA LEU A 151 23.34 -20.25 8.79
C LEU A 151 22.50 -20.17 7.51
N GLN A 152 22.54 -21.20 6.66
CA GLN A 152 21.74 -21.24 5.45
C GLN A 152 20.23 -21.21 5.76
N ILE A 153 19.79 -21.95 6.77
CA ILE A 153 18.38 -21.97 7.22
C ILE A 153 17.99 -20.58 7.73
N ALA A 154 18.79 -19.98 8.62
CA ALA A 154 18.53 -18.65 9.15
C ALA A 154 18.44 -17.57 8.04
N LEU A 155 19.32 -17.63 7.03
CA LEU A 155 19.27 -16.74 5.87
C LEU A 155 18.00 -16.95 5.03
N GLN A 156 17.56 -18.21 4.85
CA GLN A 156 16.32 -18.51 4.14
C GLN A 156 15.10 -18.00 4.90
N ASP A 157 15.04 -18.18 6.21
CA ASP A 157 13.97 -17.69 7.06
C ASP A 157 13.89 -16.16 7.04
N ASN A 158 15.05 -15.48 7.07
CA ASN A 158 15.11 -14.03 6.93
C ASN A 158 14.60 -13.53 5.57
N ILE A 159 14.90 -14.24 4.47
CA ILE A 159 14.38 -13.90 3.14
C ILE A 159 12.86 -14.11 3.08
N ILE A 160 12.35 -15.19 3.69
CA ILE A 160 10.90 -15.46 3.75
C ILE A 160 10.21 -14.36 4.55
N ALA A 161 10.69 -14.05 5.75
CA ALA A 161 10.16 -12.97 6.58
C ALA A 161 10.21 -11.62 5.86
N GLY A 162 11.29 -11.35 5.11
CA GLY A 162 11.41 -10.15 4.27
C GLY A 162 10.35 -10.10 3.18
N LYS A 163 10.03 -11.22 2.53
CA LYS A 163 8.97 -11.30 1.51
C LYS A 163 7.58 -11.15 2.12
N ASP A 164 7.32 -11.77 3.27
CA ASP A 164 6.05 -11.64 3.97
C ASP A 164 5.79 -10.18 4.41
N SER A 165 6.84 -9.47 4.84
CA SER A 165 6.79 -8.04 5.13
C SER A 165 6.42 -7.21 3.89
N ILE A 166 7.01 -7.51 2.72
CA ILE A 166 6.64 -6.84 1.45
C ILE A 166 5.17 -7.08 1.11
N ILE A 167 4.68 -8.32 1.27
CA ILE A 167 3.27 -8.66 1.02
C ILE A 167 2.37 -7.86 1.97
N ALA A 168 2.68 -7.85 3.27
CA ALA A 168 1.91 -7.12 4.28
C ALA A 168 1.85 -5.61 3.96
N ILE A 169 2.97 -5.00 3.60
CA ILE A 169 3.04 -3.58 3.22
C ILE A 169 2.21 -3.30 1.96
N LYS A 170 2.28 -4.17 0.95
CA LYS A 170 1.48 -4.04 -0.28
C LYS A 170 -0.02 -4.15 0.01
N THR A 171 -0.43 -5.08 0.86
CA THR A 171 -1.83 -5.20 1.28
C THR A 171 -2.29 -3.97 2.06
N SER A 172 -1.47 -3.45 2.97
CA SER A 172 -1.77 -2.21 3.70
C SER A 172 -1.95 -1.01 2.77
N GLN A 173 -1.01 -0.82 1.83
CA GLN A 173 -1.07 0.26 0.86
C GLN A 173 -2.31 0.16 -0.03
N TYR A 174 -2.65 -1.04 -0.50
CA TYR A 174 -3.85 -1.27 -1.30
C TYR A 174 -5.12 -0.88 -0.54
N ASN A 175 -5.22 -1.26 0.74
CA ASN A 175 -6.37 -0.92 1.58
C ASN A 175 -6.47 0.61 1.82
N GLU A 176 -5.35 1.28 2.07
CA GLU A 176 -5.32 2.74 2.23
C GLU A 176 -5.72 3.46 0.93
N LEU A 177 -5.15 3.05 -0.20
CA LEU A 177 -5.46 3.63 -1.50
C LEU A 177 -6.92 3.37 -1.90
N SER A 178 -7.44 2.17 -1.64
CA SER A 178 -8.85 1.83 -1.85
C SER A 178 -9.75 2.74 -1.00
N THR A 179 -9.37 3.03 0.24
CA THR A 179 -10.14 3.92 1.11
C THR A 179 -10.15 5.36 0.56
N VAL A 180 -9.01 5.87 0.09
CA VAL A 180 -8.92 7.20 -0.55
C VAL A 180 -9.75 7.24 -1.84
N PHE A 181 -9.72 6.17 -2.62
CA PHE A 181 -10.51 6.04 -3.85
C PHE A 181 -12.02 6.02 -3.56
N ASP A 182 -12.47 5.24 -2.58
CA ASP A 182 -13.87 5.20 -2.16
C ASP A 182 -14.35 6.58 -1.66
N GLN A 183 -13.49 7.31 -0.94
CA GLN A 183 -13.77 8.69 -0.53
C GLN A 183 -13.93 9.62 -1.74
N SER A 184 -13.07 9.48 -2.74
CA SER A 184 -13.15 10.26 -3.98
C SER A 184 -14.45 9.99 -4.75
N ILE A 185 -14.86 8.71 -4.88
CA ILE A 185 -16.12 8.34 -5.51
C ILE A 185 -17.31 8.97 -4.78
N LYS A 186 -17.35 8.86 -3.44
CA LYS A 186 -18.43 9.44 -2.63
C LYS A 186 -18.52 10.96 -2.83
N GLN A 187 -17.39 11.66 -2.87
CA GLN A 187 -17.37 13.09 -3.14
C GLN A 187 -17.85 13.44 -4.54
N GLN A 188 -17.47 12.64 -5.55
CA GLN A 188 -17.94 12.83 -6.91
C GLN A 188 -19.47 12.66 -7.01
N GLU A 189 -20.04 11.69 -6.29
CA GLU A 189 -21.49 11.49 -6.23
C GLU A 189 -22.20 12.67 -5.57
N ILE A 190 -21.67 13.17 -4.45
CA ILE A 190 -22.19 14.37 -3.77
C ILE A 190 -22.16 15.57 -4.72
N LEU A 191 -21.01 15.86 -5.35
CA LEU A 191 -20.85 16.96 -6.31
C LEU A 191 -21.82 16.82 -7.49
N PHE A 192 -22.03 15.60 -8.00
CA PHE A 192 -22.98 15.37 -9.09
C PHE A 192 -24.42 15.67 -8.66
N SER A 193 -24.79 15.25 -7.44
CA SER A 193 -26.11 15.52 -6.85
C SER A 193 -26.35 17.01 -6.64
N GLU A 194 -25.36 17.74 -6.14
CA GLU A 194 -25.39 19.19 -5.94
C GLU A 194 -25.48 19.93 -7.26
N ASN A 195 -24.66 19.57 -8.26
CA ASN A 195 -24.72 20.18 -9.58
C ASN A 195 -26.09 19.99 -10.23
N LYS A 196 -26.69 18.80 -10.07
CA LYS A 196 -28.06 18.52 -10.53
C LYS A 196 -29.09 19.38 -9.78
N SER A 197 -28.94 19.57 -8.47
CA SER A 197 -29.79 20.45 -7.67
C SER A 197 -29.67 21.91 -8.11
N LEU A 198 -28.45 22.44 -8.19
CA LEU A 198 -28.15 23.80 -8.65
C LEU A 198 -28.68 24.05 -10.06
N ARG A 199 -28.50 23.10 -11.00
CA ARG A 199 -29.10 23.20 -12.35
C ARG A 199 -30.62 23.31 -12.31
N LYS A 200 -31.30 22.59 -11.41
CA LYS A 200 -32.75 22.72 -11.23
C LYS A 200 -33.11 24.09 -10.63
N GLN A 201 -32.37 24.56 -9.63
CA GLN A 201 -32.59 25.87 -9.01
C GLN A 201 -32.40 27.01 -10.02
N VAL A 202 -31.31 27.00 -10.80
CA VAL A 202 -31.05 27.98 -11.87
C VAL A 202 -32.15 27.95 -12.93
N LYS A 203 -32.63 26.76 -13.35
CA LYS A 203 -33.77 26.66 -14.28
C LYS A 203 -35.05 27.26 -13.70
N ARG A 204 -35.32 27.04 -12.40
CA ARG A 204 -36.48 27.63 -11.71
C ARG A 204 -36.34 29.15 -11.60
N GLN A 205 -35.17 29.67 -11.23
CA GLN A 205 -34.91 31.11 -11.18
C GLN A 205 -35.04 31.77 -12.55
N LYS A 206 -34.50 31.17 -13.62
CA LYS A 206 -34.68 31.67 -14.99
C LYS A 206 -36.16 31.75 -15.40
N ARG A 207 -36.97 30.76 -15.02
CA ARG A 207 -38.42 30.78 -15.26
C ARG A 207 -39.11 31.89 -14.46
N LYS A 208 -38.78 32.02 -13.17
CA LYS A 208 -39.29 33.12 -12.31
C LYS A 208 -38.91 34.49 -12.90
N GLY A 209 -37.66 34.68 -13.30
CA GLY A 209 -37.18 35.92 -13.93
C GLY A 209 -37.89 36.25 -15.25
N ARG A 210 -38.19 35.25 -16.08
CA ARG A 210 -38.99 35.46 -17.31
C ARG A 210 -40.43 35.89 -17.00
N LEU A 211 -41.06 35.28 -16.00
CA LEU A 211 -42.42 35.66 -15.57
C LEU A 211 -42.44 37.07 -14.98
N LEU A 212 -41.45 37.42 -14.17
CA LEU A 212 -41.29 38.77 -13.63
C LEU A 212 -41.08 39.79 -14.74
N ALA A 213 -40.20 39.51 -15.71
CA ALA A 213 -39.96 40.39 -16.85
C ALA A 213 -41.23 40.64 -17.67
N LEU A 214 -42.03 39.60 -17.94
CA LEU A 214 -43.33 39.73 -18.59
C LEU A 214 -44.30 40.57 -17.76
N GLY A 215 -44.39 40.33 -16.45
CA GLY A 215 -45.22 41.11 -15.53
C GLY A 215 -44.83 42.59 -15.52
N THR A 216 -43.53 42.89 -15.44
CA THR A 216 -43.02 44.27 -15.48
C THR A 216 -43.25 44.94 -16.84
N ALA A 217 -43.17 44.20 -17.95
CA ALA A 217 -43.42 44.75 -19.27
C ALA A 217 -44.89 45.14 -19.47
N ILE A 218 -45.83 44.32 -18.98
CA ILE A 218 -47.27 44.62 -19.02
C ILE A 218 -47.59 45.83 -18.14
N LEU A 219 -47.05 45.87 -16.91
CA LEU A 219 -47.23 47.02 -16.01
C LEU A 219 -46.65 48.30 -16.58
N SER A 220 -45.46 48.24 -17.19
CA SER A 220 -44.83 49.39 -17.86
C SER A 220 -45.65 49.88 -19.05
N GLY A 221 -46.17 48.97 -19.89
CA GLY A 221 -47.05 49.31 -21.00
C GLY A 221 -48.35 49.98 -20.55
N LEU A 222 -48.99 49.45 -19.50
CA LEU A 222 -50.19 50.05 -18.91
C LEU A 222 -49.91 51.42 -18.27
N ALA A 223 -48.82 51.57 -17.53
CA ALA A 223 -48.43 52.83 -16.91
C ALA A 223 -48.13 53.90 -17.97
N THR A 224 -47.45 53.54 -19.06
CA THR A 224 -47.16 54.45 -20.16
C THR A 224 -48.45 54.89 -20.86
N HIS A 225 -49.38 53.98 -21.14
CA HIS A 225 -50.68 54.30 -21.72
C HIS A 225 -51.52 55.20 -20.80
N TYR A 226 -51.49 54.98 -19.49
CA TYR A 226 -52.25 55.80 -18.52
C TYR A 226 -51.64 57.19 -18.29
N LEU A 227 -50.34 57.37 -18.55
CA LEU A 227 -49.65 58.66 -18.44
C LEU A 227 -49.68 59.49 -19.72
N THR A 228 -49.97 58.87 -20.88
CA THR A 228 -50.05 59.56 -22.17
C THR A 228 -51.48 59.86 -22.62
N GLN A 229 -52.50 59.46 -21.84
CA GLN A 229 -53.92 59.75 -22.05
C GLN A 229 -54.42 60.74 -21.00
#